data_AF-A0AB34GJC9-F1
#
_entry.id   AF-A0AB34GJC9-F1
#
_cell.length_a   1.000
_cell.length_b   1.000
_cell.length_c   1.000
_cell.angle_alpha   90.00
_cell.angle_beta   90.00
_cell.angle_gamma   90.00
#
_symmetry.space_group_name_H-M   'P 1'
#
loop_
_entity.id
_entity.type
_entity.pdbx_description
1 polymer ?
#
loop_
_entity_poly.entity_id
_entity_poly.type
_entity_poly.pdbx_seq_one_letter_code
_entity_poly.pdbx_strand_id
1 'polypeptide(L)'
;MFTNKTFTLEEGLIVPMENVATIADCASVIEGVSRSQNTLLNKGTKNYDWDSGYTCHQLGSGPIVVQPAQPYMIGSKWLLLWDCEDQSYSYYVEVSTNQQQWTMVAERTKVACKSWQSVTVERQPASFIRIIGTHNTANKVFHYVHFECPEQQSSQKEENSGELGTGDTSLASQQLDPHVL
;
A
#
# COMPACT_ATOMS: atom_id res chain seq x y z
N MET A 1 27.60 6.60 -13.15
CA MET A 1 26.83 5.45 -12.60
C MET A 1 26.08 4.84 -13.77
N PHE A 2 26.31 3.57 -14.10
CA PHE A 2 25.61 2.88 -15.20
C PHE A 2 24.76 1.78 -14.58
N THR A 3 23.51 1.66 -15.01
CA THR A 3 22.60 0.58 -14.61
C THR A 3 22.32 -0.31 -15.81
N ASN A 4 22.27 -1.62 -15.59
CA ASN A 4 21.83 -2.59 -16.59
C ASN A 4 20.30 -2.78 -16.56
N LYS A 5 19.58 -2.10 -15.64
CA LYS A 5 18.12 -2.15 -15.59
C LYS A 5 17.56 -1.35 -16.76
N THR A 6 16.76 -2.00 -17.60
CA THR A 6 15.97 -1.35 -18.64
C THR A 6 14.88 -0.47 -18.00
N PHE A 7 14.66 0.71 -18.55
CA PHE A 7 13.59 1.61 -18.13
C PHE A 7 12.91 2.23 -19.35
N THR A 8 11.66 2.62 -19.16
CA THR A 8 10.88 3.34 -20.17
C THR A 8 10.88 4.82 -19.83
N LEU A 9 11.06 5.67 -20.85
CA LEU A 9 10.89 7.11 -20.72
C LEU A 9 9.63 7.55 -21.46
N GLU A 10 8.89 8.45 -20.83
CA GLU A 10 7.84 9.24 -21.48
C GLU A 10 8.08 10.70 -21.14
N GLU A 11 8.13 11.56 -22.17
CA GLU A 11 8.47 12.98 -22.02
C GLU A 11 9.77 13.25 -21.24
N GLY A 12 10.73 12.34 -21.35
CA GLY A 12 12.03 12.43 -20.65
C GLY A 12 11.99 12.02 -19.17
N LEU A 13 10.84 11.58 -18.67
CA LEU A 13 10.65 11.10 -17.31
C LEU A 13 10.53 9.58 -17.27
N ILE A 14 11.03 8.98 -16.18
CA ILE A 14 10.96 7.53 -15.99
C ILE A 14 9.51 7.12 -15.73
N VAL A 15 9.05 6.11 -16.47
CA VAL A 15 7.83 5.36 -16.14
C VAL A 15 8.24 4.24 -15.18
N PRO A 16 7.93 4.35 -13.89
CA PRO A 16 8.35 3.35 -12.90
C PRO A 16 7.63 2.02 -13.16
N MET A 17 8.38 0.92 -13.07
CA MET A 17 7.85 -0.46 -13.14
C MET A 17 7.77 -1.12 -11.76
N GLU A 18 8.57 -0.61 -10.81
CA GLU A 18 8.67 -1.09 -9.43
C GLU A 18 8.27 0.06 -8.49
N ASN A 19 7.73 -0.24 -7.31
CA ASN A 19 7.29 0.76 -6.34
C ASN A 19 8.43 1.73 -5.98
N VAL A 20 8.28 3.00 -6.36
CA VAL A 20 9.22 4.08 -6.07
C VAL A 20 8.83 4.90 -4.83
N ALA A 21 7.71 4.57 -4.20
CA ALA A 21 7.24 5.19 -2.97
C ALA A 21 7.75 4.44 -1.73
N THR A 22 9.07 4.25 -1.65
CA THR A 22 9.71 3.61 -0.49
C THR A 22 10.86 4.45 0.05
N ILE A 23 11.18 4.28 1.34
CA ILE A 23 12.32 4.95 1.99
C ILE A 23 13.64 4.55 1.30
N ALA A 24 13.75 3.28 0.87
CA ALA A 24 14.95 2.77 0.20
C ALA A 24 15.17 3.45 -1.17
N ASP A 25 14.09 3.87 -1.82
CA ASP A 25 14.10 4.63 -3.06
C ASP A 25 14.07 6.15 -2.84
N CYS A 26 14.43 6.59 -1.62
CA CYS A 26 14.52 8.00 -1.22
C CYS A 26 13.20 8.79 -1.34
N ALA A 27 12.05 8.12 -1.30
CA ALA A 27 10.76 8.80 -1.15
C ALA A 27 10.56 9.28 0.29
N SER A 28 9.85 10.39 0.45
CA SER A 28 9.54 11.00 1.74
C SER A 28 8.08 11.41 1.86
N VAL A 29 7.58 11.46 3.10
CA VAL A 29 6.31 12.11 3.43
C VAL A 29 6.64 13.52 3.90
N ILE A 30 6.17 14.54 3.18
CA ILE A 30 6.48 15.96 3.47
C ILE A 30 5.32 16.69 4.15
N GLU A 31 4.11 16.17 4.04
CA GLU A 31 2.94 16.64 4.78
C GLU A 31 2.11 15.45 5.29
N GLY A 32 1.49 15.62 6.46
CA GLY A 32 0.77 14.58 7.19
C GLY A 32 1.35 14.35 8.57
N VAL A 33 0.53 13.82 9.48
CA VAL A 33 0.90 13.55 10.87
C VAL A 33 1.03 12.05 11.08
N SER A 34 2.10 11.61 11.72
CA SER A 34 2.27 10.21 12.14
C SER A 34 3.04 10.17 13.45
N ARG A 35 2.77 9.16 14.28
CA ARG A 35 3.54 8.97 15.53
C ARG A 35 4.90 8.34 15.30
N SER A 36 4.99 7.50 14.26
CA SER A 36 6.21 6.80 13.89
C SER A 36 6.71 7.30 12.53
N GLN A 37 8.02 7.49 12.44
CA GLN A 37 8.65 8.01 11.23
C GLN A 37 8.43 7.06 10.05
N ASN A 38 8.17 7.63 8.86
CA ASN A 38 8.06 6.93 7.59
C ASN A 38 6.99 5.81 7.52
N THR A 39 6.01 5.82 8.41
CA THR A 39 4.99 4.77 8.51
C THR A 39 4.31 4.46 7.17
N LEU A 40 3.98 5.49 6.38
CA LEU A 40 3.31 5.32 5.09
C LEU A 40 4.16 4.60 4.02
N LEU A 41 5.50 4.63 4.16
CA LEU A 41 6.47 4.19 3.14
C LEU A 41 7.36 3.03 3.63
N ASN A 42 7.10 2.49 4.82
CA ASN A 42 7.94 1.47 5.47
C ASN A 42 7.54 0.02 5.12
N LYS A 43 6.55 -0.17 4.22
CA LYS A 43 5.98 -1.47 3.83
C LYS A 43 5.21 -2.21 4.94
N GLY A 44 4.89 -1.54 6.04
CA GLY A 44 4.09 -2.08 7.13
C GLY A 44 2.60 -2.08 6.78
N THR A 45 2.03 -3.26 6.54
CA THR A 45 0.62 -3.42 6.12
C THR A 45 -0.22 -4.27 7.08
N LYS A 46 0.34 -4.69 8.23
CA LYS A 46 -0.33 -5.61 9.17
C LYS A 46 -0.33 -5.13 10.62
N ASN A 47 0.64 -4.29 10.99
CA ASN A 47 0.89 -3.91 12.37
C ASN A 47 0.56 -2.43 12.56
N TYR A 48 -0.73 -2.11 12.48
CA TYR A 48 -1.28 -0.79 12.82
C TYR A 48 -2.40 -0.96 13.84
N ASP A 49 -2.53 0.02 14.72
CA ASP A 49 -3.50 0.05 15.81
C ASP A 49 -3.98 1.48 16.04
N TRP A 50 -4.86 1.67 17.04
CA TRP A 50 -5.50 2.96 17.30
C TRP A 50 -4.50 4.10 17.59
N ASP A 51 -3.23 3.77 17.86
CA ASP A 51 -2.18 4.71 18.23
C ASP A 51 -1.14 4.92 17.12
N SER A 52 -0.88 3.90 16.29
CA SER A 52 0.28 3.82 15.40
C SER A 52 0.03 3.07 14.09
N GLY A 53 0.97 3.16 13.15
CA GLY A 53 0.91 2.42 11.89
C GLY A 53 0.10 3.09 10.78
N TYR A 54 -0.20 4.39 10.90
CA TYR A 54 -0.75 5.20 9.83
C TYR A 54 -0.18 6.63 9.82
N THR A 55 -0.34 7.31 8.68
CA THR A 55 -0.25 8.76 8.54
C THR A 55 -1.66 9.33 8.43
N CYS A 56 -1.93 10.47 9.04
CA CYS A 56 -3.25 11.08 9.04
C CYS A 56 -3.21 12.59 8.79
N HIS A 57 -4.39 13.13 8.47
CA HIS A 57 -4.67 14.55 8.54
C HIS A 57 -6.11 14.76 9.00
N GLN A 58 -6.42 15.94 9.54
CA GLN A 58 -7.79 16.30 9.87
C GLN A 58 -8.55 16.69 8.59
N LEU A 59 -9.79 16.22 8.45
CA LEU A 59 -10.63 16.53 7.29
C LEU A 59 -10.83 18.05 7.19
N GLY A 60 -10.54 18.61 6.02
CA GLY A 60 -10.58 20.07 5.78
C GLY A 60 -9.36 20.84 6.29
N SER A 61 -8.35 20.17 6.85
CA SER A 61 -7.13 20.79 7.37
C SER A 61 -5.89 20.08 6.83
N GLY A 62 -5.62 20.33 5.55
CA GLY A 62 -4.42 19.87 4.85
C GLY A 62 -4.53 18.48 4.20
N PRO A 63 -3.49 18.09 3.45
CA PRO A 63 -3.36 16.79 2.80
C PRO A 63 -2.38 15.85 3.53
N ILE A 64 -2.16 14.66 2.95
CA ILE A 64 -0.92 13.90 3.11
C ILE A 64 -0.16 13.98 1.78
N VAL A 65 1.11 14.38 1.79
CA VAL A 65 1.91 14.58 0.57
C VAL A 65 3.15 13.68 0.62
N VAL A 66 3.31 12.88 -0.44
CA VAL A 66 4.48 12.04 -0.70
C VAL A 66 5.31 12.68 -1.81
N GLN A 67 6.62 12.75 -1.60
CA GLN A 67 7.60 13.21 -2.56
C GLN A 67 8.50 12.02 -2.95
N PRO A 68 8.37 11.48 -4.17
CA PRO A 68 9.36 10.55 -4.71
C PRO A 68 10.74 11.22 -4.88
N ALA A 69 11.80 10.43 -5.00
CA ALA A 69 13.18 10.95 -5.09
C ALA A 69 13.46 11.83 -6.33
N GLN A 70 12.64 11.70 -7.36
CA GLN A 70 12.71 12.47 -8.60
C GLN A 70 11.32 12.51 -9.25
N PRO A 71 11.12 13.37 -10.27
CA PRO A 71 9.88 13.34 -11.04
C PRO A 71 9.73 12.02 -11.82
N TYR A 72 8.53 11.45 -11.79
CA TYR A 72 8.17 10.21 -12.49
C TYR A 72 6.89 10.40 -13.31
N MET A 73 6.68 9.54 -14.32
CA MET A 73 5.40 9.41 -15.01
C MET A 73 4.51 8.40 -14.30
N ILE A 74 3.60 8.90 -13.46
CA ILE A 74 2.79 8.10 -12.53
C ILE A 74 1.45 7.75 -13.15
N GLY A 75 1.10 6.45 -13.23
CA GLY A 75 -0.15 5.96 -13.81
C GLY A 75 -0.96 4.99 -12.95
N SER A 76 -0.34 4.24 -12.05
CA SER A 76 -1.05 3.40 -11.08
C SER A 76 -0.61 3.74 -9.68
N LYS A 77 -1.51 3.58 -8.73
CA LYS A 77 -1.20 3.68 -7.30
C LYS A 77 -2.06 2.71 -6.53
N TRP A 78 -1.48 2.17 -5.48
CA TRP A 78 -2.12 1.24 -4.57
C TRP A 78 -1.98 1.77 -3.17
N LEU A 79 -3.07 1.77 -2.42
CA LEU A 79 -3.13 2.45 -1.14
C LEU A 79 -3.95 1.64 -0.15
N LEU A 80 -3.53 1.61 1.12
CA LEU A 80 -4.26 0.97 2.22
C LEU A 80 -4.89 2.05 3.10
N LEU A 81 -6.21 2.10 3.12
CA LEU A 81 -6.95 2.85 4.11
C LEU A 81 -7.07 2.02 5.38
N TRP A 82 -7.19 2.69 6.52
CA TRP A 82 -7.48 2.02 7.79
C TRP A 82 -8.74 1.16 7.69
N ASP A 83 -8.65 -0.08 8.19
CA ASP A 83 -9.71 -1.08 8.11
C ASP A 83 -9.83 -1.96 9.36
N CYS A 84 -9.25 -1.58 10.50
CA CYS A 84 -9.44 -2.31 11.76
C CYS A 84 -10.91 -2.31 12.23
N GLU A 85 -11.64 -1.24 11.94
CA GLU A 85 -13.08 -1.12 12.20
C GLU A 85 -13.86 -0.85 10.90
N ASP A 86 -15.20 -0.96 10.98
CA ASP A 86 -16.11 -0.75 9.84
C ASP A 86 -16.32 0.73 9.49
N GLN A 87 -15.22 1.45 9.27
CA GLN A 87 -15.24 2.84 8.81
C GLN A 87 -14.95 2.92 7.32
N SER A 88 -15.55 3.90 6.66
CA SER A 88 -15.31 4.20 5.24
C SER A 88 -14.88 5.63 5.04
N TYR A 89 -14.12 5.84 3.98
CA TYR A 89 -13.56 7.12 3.61
C TYR A 89 -14.00 7.55 2.23
N SER A 90 -13.92 8.86 1.99
CA SER A 90 -13.92 9.43 0.65
C SER A 90 -12.71 10.34 0.52
N TYR A 91 -12.13 10.41 -0.67
CA TYR A 91 -10.91 11.16 -0.91
C TYR A 91 -10.76 11.56 -2.38
N TYR A 92 -9.75 12.36 -2.67
CA TYR A 92 -9.23 12.52 -4.02
C TYR A 92 -7.70 12.55 -3.98
N VAL A 93 -7.08 12.32 -5.13
CA VAL A 93 -5.62 12.33 -5.27
C VAL A 93 -5.23 13.30 -6.37
N GLU A 94 -4.23 14.10 -6.06
CA GLU A 94 -3.63 15.07 -6.96
C GLU A 94 -2.13 14.83 -7.10
N VAL A 95 -1.61 15.24 -8.25
CA VAL A 95 -0.16 15.25 -8.52
C VAL A 95 0.30 16.65 -8.88
N SER A 96 1.57 16.93 -8.62
CA SER A 96 2.21 18.19 -8.97
C SER A 96 3.67 17.99 -9.31
N THR A 97 4.22 18.86 -10.15
CA THR A 97 5.66 18.97 -10.41
C THR A 97 6.33 20.07 -9.57
N ASN A 98 5.55 20.99 -8.99
CA ASN A 98 6.04 22.23 -8.38
C ASN A 98 5.39 22.62 -7.02
N GLN A 99 4.50 21.79 -6.48
CA GLN A 99 3.68 22.04 -5.26
C GLN A 99 2.72 23.24 -5.32
N GLN A 100 2.63 23.93 -6.45
CA GLN A 100 1.76 25.09 -6.63
C GLN A 100 0.55 24.74 -7.49
N GLN A 101 0.79 24.08 -8.62
CA GLN A 101 -0.24 23.63 -9.55
C GLN A 101 -0.47 22.15 -9.33
N TRP A 102 -1.73 21.79 -9.09
CA TRP A 102 -2.14 20.43 -8.77
C TRP A 102 -3.16 19.95 -9.79
N THR A 103 -2.92 18.75 -10.32
CA THR A 103 -3.83 18.09 -11.26
C THR A 103 -4.50 16.93 -10.52
N MET A 104 -5.83 16.94 -10.47
CA MET A 104 -6.60 15.83 -9.91
C MET A 104 -6.54 14.63 -10.85
N VAL A 105 -5.99 13.53 -10.34
CA VAL A 105 -5.82 12.29 -11.11
C VAL A 105 -6.80 11.21 -10.67
N ALA A 106 -7.40 11.33 -9.48
CA ALA A 106 -8.44 10.40 -9.04
C ALA A 106 -9.46 11.09 -8.13
N GLU A 107 -10.74 10.96 -8.48
CA GLU A 107 -11.86 11.43 -7.68
C GLU A 107 -12.62 10.27 -7.05
N ARG A 108 -12.70 10.26 -5.71
CA ARG A 108 -13.46 9.30 -4.89
C ARG A 108 -14.27 10.01 -3.80
N THR A 109 -14.61 11.28 -4.01
CA THR A 109 -15.29 12.16 -3.03
C THR A 109 -16.72 11.71 -2.70
N LYS A 110 -17.35 10.93 -3.59
CA LYS A 110 -18.71 10.39 -3.47
C LYS A 110 -18.74 8.86 -3.35
N VAL A 111 -17.60 8.24 -3.11
CA VAL A 111 -17.44 6.79 -3.03
C VAL A 111 -17.07 6.42 -1.60
N ALA A 112 -17.71 5.38 -1.05
CA ALA A 112 -17.31 4.80 0.22
C ALA A 112 -16.16 3.81 -0.02
N CYS A 113 -14.94 4.23 0.30
CA CYS A 113 -13.71 3.46 0.16
C CYS A 113 -13.30 2.83 1.50
N LYS A 114 -12.76 1.61 1.47
CA LYS A 114 -12.34 0.86 2.67
C LYS A 114 -11.13 -0.01 2.34
N SER A 115 -10.22 -0.20 3.30
CA SER A 115 -9.06 -1.09 3.11
C SER A 115 -8.25 -0.74 1.85
N TRP A 116 -7.73 -1.75 1.15
CA TRP A 116 -6.97 -1.61 -0.09
C TRP A 116 -7.77 -0.99 -1.22
N GLN A 117 -7.18 0.00 -1.88
CA GLN A 117 -7.73 0.66 -3.05
C GLN A 117 -6.70 0.62 -4.19
N SER A 118 -7.09 0.03 -5.32
CA SER A 118 -6.38 0.19 -6.59
C SER A 118 -6.95 1.39 -7.33
N VAL A 119 -6.07 2.29 -7.75
CA VAL A 119 -6.46 3.45 -8.54
C VAL A 119 -5.52 3.58 -9.73
N THR A 120 -6.02 3.20 -10.89
CA THR A 120 -5.37 3.48 -12.17
C THR A 120 -5.82 4.83 -12.69
N VAL A 121 -4.87 5.62 -13.15
CA VAL A 121 -5.05 6.98 -13.67
C VAL A 121 -4.32 7.12 -15.00
N GLU A 122 -4.68 8.13 -15.78
CA GLU A 122 -3.86 8.51 -16.91
C GLU A 122 -2.47 8.93 -16.41
N ARG A 123 -1.42 8.54 -17.14
CA ARG A 123 -0.04 8.82 -16.71
C ARG A 123 0.20 10.33 -16.71
N GLN A 124 0.71 10.82 -15.59
CA GLN A 124 0.98 12.25 -15.38
C GLN A 124 2.36 12.44 -14.74
N PRO A 125 3.09 13.51 -15.11
CA PRO A 125 4.35 13.86 -14.47
C PRO A 125 4.10 14.28 -13.01
N ALA A 126 4.82 13.67 -12.08
CA ALA A 126 4.65 13.93 -10.66
C ALA A 126 5.99 13.95 -9.92
N SER A 127 6.26 15.07 -9.25
CA SER A 127 7.29 15.19 -8.20
C SER A 127 6.67 15.13 -6.80
N PHE A 128 5.36 15.36 -6.72
CA PHE A 128 4.59 15.36 -5.49
C PHE A 128 3.26 14.66 -5.75
N ILE A 129 2.86 13.80 -4.83
CA ILE A 129 1.60 13.07 -4.88
C ILE A 129 0.90 13.35 -3.57
N ARG A 130 -0.30 13.93 -3.62
CA ARG A 130 -1.06 14.21 -2.40
C ARG A 130 -2.41 13.54 -2.41
N ILE A 131 -2.79 13.01 -1.26
CA ILE A 131 -4.12 12.47 -0.99
C ILE A 131 -4.83 13.38 0.00
N ILE A 132 -6.10 13.65 -0.28
CA ILE A 132 -6.95 14.49 0.56
C ILE A 132 -8.19 13.70 0.91
N GLY A 133 -8.31 13.33 2.19
CA GLY A 133 -9.54 12.83 2.75
C GLY A 133 -10.62 13.91 2.79
N THR A 134 -11.80 13.58 2.29
CA THR A 134 -12.99 14.45 2.31
C THR A 134 -14.08 13.93 3.23
N HIS A 135 -14.08 12.63 3.54
CA HIS A 135 -15.05 12.00 4.43
C HIS A 135 -14.42 10.86 5.22
N ASN A 136 -14.92 10.66 6.44
CA ASN A 136 -14.75 9.48 7.26
C ASN A 136 -16.06 9.29 8.05
N THR A 137 -16.64 8.09 8.02
CA THR A 137 -17.90 7.78 8.70
C THR A 137 -17.78 7.73 10.23
N ALA A 138 -16.57 7.54 10.77
CA ALA A 138 -16.36 7.42 12.21
C ALA A 138 -16.02 8.76 12.89
N ASN A 139 -15.19 9.60 12.26
CA ASN A 139 -14.71 10.85 12.86
C ASN A 139 -14.21 11.86 11.81
N LYS A 140 -13.50 12.91 12.24
CA LYS A 140 -12.98 13.98 11.36
C LYS A 140 -11.50 13.81 10.99
N VAL A 141 -10.97 12.58 11.01
CA VAL A 141 -9.58 12.28 10.69
C VAL A 141 -9.50 11.28 9.53
N PHE A 142 -8.71 11.59 8.51
CA PHE A 142 -8.40 10.66 7.42
C PHE A 142 -7.18 9.82 7.82
N HIS A 143 -7.30 8.49 7.80
CA HIS A 143 -6.23 7.59 8.19
C HIS A 143 -5.71 6.84 6.97
N TYR A 144 -4.41 6.93 6.75
CA TYR A 144 -3.73 6.40 5.59
C TYR A 144 -2.57 5.49 6.01
N VAL A 145 -2.70 4.19 5.79
CA VAL A 145 -1.81 3.18 6.35
C VAL A 145 -0.58 2.97 5.48
N HIS A 146 -0.77 2.72 4.18
CA HIS A 146 0.33 2.34 3.27
C HIS A 146 0.14 2.91 1.88
N PHE A 147 1.22 3.33 1.23
CA PHE A 147 1.24 3.84 -0.14
C PHE A 147 2.24 3.10 -1.02
N GLU A 148 1.81 2.72 -2.21
CA GLU A 148 2.67 2.21 -3.28
C GLU A 148 2.37 2.90 -4.59
N CYS A 149 3.43 3.15 -5.35
CA CYS A 149 3.32 3.72 -6.66
C CYS A 149 4.54 3.35 -7.50
N PRO A 150 4.38 2.63 -8.63
CA PRO A 150 3.18 1.96 -9.11
C PRO A 150 2.74 0.80 -8.20
N GLU A 151 1.48 0.39 -8.35
CA GLU A 151 0.95 -0.85 -7.77
C GLU A 151 1.86 -2.04 -8.11
N GLN A 152 2.23 -2.83 -7.10
CA GLN A 152 2.93 -4.10 -7.32
C GLN A 152 1.91 -5.23 -7.39
N GLN A 153 1.91 -5.99 -8.49
CA GLN A 153 1.18 -7.25 -8.53
C GLN A 153 1.83 -8.20 -7.53
N SER A 154 1.21 -8.35 -6.35
CA SER A 154 1.51 -9.48 -5.51
C SER A 154 0.97 -10.73 -6.20
N SER A 155 1.85 -11.59 -6.69
CA SER A 155 1.50 -12.97 -6.97
C SER A 155 1.08 -13.60 -5.64
N GLN A 156 -0.19 -13.49 -5.26
CA GLN A 156 -0.76 -14.27 -4.18
C GLN A 156 -0.79 -15.73 -4.64
N LYS A 157 0.35 -16.40 -4.55
CA LYS A 157 0.39 -17.86 -4.64
C LYS A 157 -0.21 -18.35 -3.33
N GLU A 158 -1.41 -18.93 -3.44
CA GLU A 158 -2.13 -19.62 -2.39
C GLU A 158 -1.19 -20.56 -1.62
N GLU A 159 -0.80 -20.16 -0.41
CA GLU A 159 -0.39 -21.11 0.63
C GLU A 159 -1.60 -21.39 1.52
N ASN A 160 -2.54 -22.13 0.95
CA ASN A 160 -3.38 -23.03 1.73
C ASN A 160 -3.71 -24.27 0.87
N SER A 161 -2.65 -24.93 0.38
CA SER A 161 -2.77 -26.34 -0.01
C SER A 161 -2.97 -27.13 1.27
N GLY A 162 -4.22 -27.55 1.52
CA GLY A 162 -4.54 -28.46 2.60
C GLY A 162 -3.70 -29.73 2.50
N GLU A 163 -3.01 -30.06 3.59
CA GLU A 163 -2.35 -31.35 3.73
C GLU A 163 -3.30 -32.26 4.52
N LEU A 164 -4.01 -33.12 3.79
CA LEU A 164 -4.73 -34.26 4.34
C LEU A 164 -3.97 -35.54 3.95
N GLY A 165 -3.43 -36.24 4.95
CA GLY A 165 -2.89 -37.61 4.87
C GLY A 165 -1.44 -37.67 4.37
N THR A 166 -0.50 -38.34 5.02
CA THR A 166 -0.54 -39.68 5.65
C THR A 166 0.80 -39.91 6.33
N GLY A 167 0.88 -40.75 7.38
CA GLY A 167 2.18 -41.23 7.84
C GLY A 167 2.23 -41.78 9.26
N ASP A 168 1.77 -43.02 9.39
CA ASP A 168 2.09 -43.98 10.44
C ASP A 168 3.50 -43.83 11.06
N THR A 169 3.61 -43.98 12.39
CA THR A 169 4.85 -44.45 13.01
C THR A 169 4.59 -45.23 14.30
N SER A 170 4.64 -46.55 14.13
CA SER A 170 5.00 -47.65 15.03
C SER A 170 5.33 -47.37 16.50
N LEU A 171 4.76 -48.20 17.39
CA LEU A 171 5.47 -48.74 18.54
C LEU A 171 5.24 -50.26 18.62
N ALA A 172 6.35 -50.99 18.63
CA ALA A 172 6.41 -52.44 18.66
C ALA A 172 6.06 -53.02 20.04
N SER A 173 5.43 -54.19 20.06
CA SER A 173 5.64 -55.18 21.12
C SER A 173 5.51 -56.57 20.51
N GLN A 174 6.60 -57.33 20.57
CA GLN A 174 6.65 -58.76 20.33
C GLN A 174 5.78 -59.50 21.36
N GLN A 175 5.08 -60.57 20.98
CA GLN A 175 5.40 -61.95 21.42
C GLN A 175 4.38 -62.98 20.87
N LEU A 176 4.92 -64.16 20.56
CA LEU A 176 4.35 -65.44 20.09
C LEU A 176 3.12 -65.92 20.90
N ASP A 177 2.22 -66.84 20.48
CA ASP A 177 2.27 -68.05 19.64
C ASP A 177 0.81 -68.50 19.29
N PRO A 178 0.58 -69.51 18.42
CA PRO A 178 -0.71 -69.82 17.80
C PRO A 178 -1.51 -70.85 18.60
N HIS A 179 -2.84 -70.81 18.50
CA HIS A 179 -3.61 -72.06 18.50
C HIS A 179 -4.94 -71.93 17.75
N VAL A 180 -5.08 -72.88 16.82
CA VAL A 180 -6.28 -73.39 16.16
C VAL A 180 -7.43 -73.59 17.16
N LEU A 181 -8.56 -72.89 16.99
CA LEU A 181 -9.89 -73.37 16.54
C LEU A 181 -10.94 -72.27 16.71
#